data_AF-A0A536BP76-F1
#
_entry.id   AF-A0A536BP76-F1
#
_cell.length_a   1.000
_cell.length_b   1.000
_cell.length_c   1.000
_cell.angle_alpha   90.00
_cell.angle_beta   90.00
_cell.angle_gamma   90.00
#
_symmetry.space_group_name_H-M   'P 1'
#
loop_
_entity.id
_entity.type
_entity.pdbx_description
1 polymer ?
#
loop_
_entity_poly.entity_id
_entity_poly.type
_entity_poly.pdbx_seq_one_letter_code
_entity_poly.pdbx_strand_id
1 'polypeptide(L)'
;RSVVRALTVLPMVLPPVVGGVALLLAFGRQGLVGSWLATAVGIHLPFTTAGAIMAETFVAMPFLVITVEAGLRSMDTRFEDAARTLGASRWTVLWRVTLPLVRPSLVAGAVLCWARALGEFGATITFAGNFPGRTQTMPLAVYLALESNPDAAIVLSLVLLAVSLAVLIGLRDRWLGGS
;
A
#
# COMPACT_ATOMS: atom_id res chain seq x y z
N ARG A 1 3.45 -15.72 -15.42
CA ARG A 1 3.29 -15.80 -13.94
C ARG A 1 4.53 -15.26 -13.19
N SER A 2 5.75 -15.69 -13.51
CA SER A 2 6.97 -15.21 -12.82
C SER A 2 7.20 -13.70 -12.94
N VAL A 3 7.07 -13.12 -14.14
CA VAL A 3 7.26 -11.68 -14.38
C VAL A 3 6.29 -10.82 -13.58
N VAL A 4 5.00 -11.15 -13.56
CA VAL A 4 3.99 -10.40 -12.78
C VAL A 4 4.32 -10.41 -11.28
N ARG A 5 4.75 -11.58 -10.77
CA ARG A 5 5.17 -11.70 -9.37
C ARG A 5 6.43 -10.87 -9.10
N ALA A 6 7.41 -10.90 -9.99
CA ALA A 6 8.61 -10.07 -9.88
C ALA A 6 8.27 -8.57 -9.87
N LEU A 7 7.40 -8.10 -10.77
CA LEU A 7 6.93 -6.71 -10.81
C LEU A 7 6.20 -6.30 -9.53
N THR A 8 5.45 -7.23 -8.92
CA THR A 8 4.71 -6.97 -7.68
C THR A 8 5.63 -6.88 -6.46
N VAL A 9 6.72 -7.64 -6.44
CA VAL A 9 7.68 -7.65 -5.32
C VAL A 9 8.77 -6.60 -5.51
N LEU A 10 9.01 -6.14 -6.74
CA LEU A 10 10.00 -5.12 -7.09
C LEU A 10 10.03 -3.89 -6.15
N PRO A 11 8.88 -3.29 -5.74
CA PRO A 11 8.88 -2.14 -4.84
C PRO A 11 9.52 -2.40 -3.47
N MET A 12 9.58 -3.67 -3.03
CA MET A 12 10.21 -4.05 -1.77
C MET A 12 11.75 -3.97 -1.83
N VAL A 13 12.33 -4.08 -3.03
CA VAL A 13 13.78 -4.12 -3.24
C VAL A 13 14.32 -2.76 -3.71
N LEU A 14 13.50 -1.97 -4.38
CA LEU A 14 13.88 -0.64 -4.85
C LEU A 14 14.01 0.33 -3.66
N PRO A 15 15.06 1.17 -3.64
CA PRO A 15 15.07 2.34 -2.77
C PRO A 15 13.81 3.18 -3.05
N PRO A 16 13.06 3.65 -2.02
CA PRO A 16 11.78 4.31 -2.23
C PRO A 16 11.84 5.52 -3.17
N VAL A 17 12.93 6.29 -3.11
CA VAL A 17 13.18 7.42 -4.04
C VAL A 17 13.26 6.94 -5.49
N VAL A 18 13.92 5.81 -5.76
CA VAL A 18 13.98 5.20 -7.10
C VAL A 18 12.58 4.77 -7.55
N GLY A 19 11.76 4.25 -6.63
CA GLY A 19 10.34 3.98 -6.88
C GLY A 19 9.57 5.24 -7.28
N GLY A 20 9.76 6.35 -6.56
CA GLY A 20 9.17 7.65 -6.90
C GLY A 20 9.61 8.17 -8.27
N VAL A 21 10.90 8.04 -8.62
CA VAL A 21 11.41 8.39 -9.96
C VAL A 21 10.77 7.51 -11.03
N ALA A 22 10.65 6.20 -10.80
CA ALA A 22 9.98 5.30 -11.74
C ALA A 22 8.52 5.70 -11.97
N LEU A 23 7.80 6.09 -10.91
CA LEU A 23 6.44 6.63 -11.00
C LEU A 23 6.39 7.95 -11.78
N LEU A 24 7.38 8.85 -11.62
CA LEU A 24 7.47 10.07 -12.44
C LEU A 24 7.72 9.75 -13.92
N LEU A 25 8.59 8.79 -14.23
CA LEU A 25 8.87 8.38 -15.61
C LEU A 25 7.65 7.72 -16.27
N ALA A 26 6.83 7.02 -15.48
CA ALA A 26 5.59 6.40 -15.97
C ALA A 26 4.44 7.42 -16.09
N PHE A 27 4.18 8.20 -15.04
CA PHE A 27 2.96 9.00 -14.86
C PHE A 27 3.19 10.52 -14.85
N GLY A 28 4.43 10.97 -15.06
CA GLY A 28 4.78 12.37 -15.28
C GLY A 28 4.13 12.97 -16.53
N ARG A 29 4.17 14.30 -16.65
CA ARG A 29 3.60 15.02 -17.81
C ARG A 29 4.16 14.53 -19.16
N GLN A 30 5.42 14.14 -19.21
CA GLN A 30 6.10 13.57 -20.38
C GLN A 30 6.37 12.07 -20.21
N GLY A 31 5.70 11.43 -19.25
CA GLY A 31 5.88 10.02 -18.95
C GLY A 31 5.19 9.11 -19.95
N LEU A 32 5.53 7.83 -19.89
CA LEU A 32 5.04 6.77 -20.78
C LEU A 32 3.50 6.72 -20.85
N VAL A 33 2.84 6.90 -19.71
CA VAL A 33 1.38 6.82 -19.56
C VAL A 33 0.79 8.17 -19.15
N GLY A 34 1.52 8.99 -18.39
CA GLY A 34 1.01 10.25 -17.83
C GLY A 34 0.61 11.29 -18.88
N SER A 35 1.33 11.34 -20.02
CA SER A 35 0.98 12.23 -21.14
C SER A 35 -0.38 11.87 -21.75
N TRP A 36 -0.62 10.58 -22.01
CA TRP A 36 -1.90 10.06 -22.49
C TRP A 36 -3.01 10.25 -21.47
N LEU A 37 -2.75 10.02 -20.19
CA LEU A 37 -3.73 10.19 -19.12
C LEU A 37 -4.20 11.66 -19.02
N ALA A 38 -3.28 12.59 -19.19
CA ALA A 38 -3.59 14.01 -19.23
C ALA A 38 -4.44 14.39 -20.45
N THR A 39 -4.11 13.90 -21.64
CA THR A 39 -4.80 14.32 -22.88
C THR A 39 -6.13 13.60 -23.11
N ALA A 40 -6.23 12.32 -22.76
CA ALA A 40 -7.41 11.51 -23.00
C ALA A 40 -8.47 11.65 -21.89
N VAL A 41 -8.05 11.76 -20.63
CA VAL A 41 -8.95 11.77 -19.47
C VAL A 41 -8.77 12.96 -18.53
N GLY A 42 -7.82 13.87 -18.80
CA GLY A 42 -7.64 15.11 -18.01
C GLY A 42 -7.04 14.88 -16.62
N ILE A 43 -6.47 13.71 -16.34
CA ILE A 43 -5.94 13.36 -15.02
C ILE A 43 -4.44 13.63 -14.95
N HIS A 44 -4.03 14.38 -13.94
CA HIS A 44 -2.63 14.62 -13.59
C HIS A 44 -2.34 14.02 -12.21
N LEU A 45 -1.43 13.04 -12.14
CA LEU A 45 -1.11 12.33 -10.90
C LEU A 45 0.03 12.98 -10.09
N PRO A 46 1.17 13.37 -10.70
CA PRO A 46 2.26 13.99 -9.94
C PRO A 46 1.78 15.23 -9.18
N PHE A 47 2.33 15.45 -7.98
CA PHE A 47 2.01 16.61 -7.14
C PHE A 47 0.54 16.72 -6.69
N THR A 48 -0.18 15.60 -6.66
CA THR A 48 -1.56 15.52 -6.17
C THR A 48 -1.70 14.49 -5.06
N THR A 49 -2.78 14.60 -4.27
CA THR A 49 -3.14 13.60 -3.27
C THR A 49 -3.38 12.22 -3.90
N ALA A 50 -3.98 12.16 -5.10
CA ALA A 50 -4.12 10.92 -5.85
C ALA A 50 -2.75 10.32 -6.22
N GLY A 51 -1.77 11.18 -6.52
CA GLY A 51 -0.39 10.76 -6.74
C GLY A 51 0.27 10.20 -5.48
N ALA A 52 0.04 10.82 -4.32
CA ALA A 52 0.52 10.30 -3.03
C ALA A 52 -0.07 8.90 -2.75
N ILE A 53 -1.39 8.73 -2.92
CA ILE A 53 -2.07 7.43 -2.79
C ILE A 53 -1.44 6.38 -3.73
N MET A 54 -1.13 6.76 -4.97
CA MET A 54 -0.48 5.85 -5.92
C MET A 54 0.94 5.48 -5.49
N ALA A 55 1.73 6.42 -4.98
CA ALA A 55 3.07 6.15 -4.46
C ALA A 55 3.01 5.20 -3.25
N GLU A 56 2.12 5.46 -2.30
CA GLU A 56 1.90 4.58 -1.14
C GLU A 56 1.45 3.19 -1.59
N THR A 57 0.49 3.11 -2.53
CA THR A 57 0.01 1.84 -3.07
C THR A 57 1.15 1.05 -3.72
N PHE A 58 1.96 1.70 -4.56
CA PHE A 58 3.09 1.05 -5.23
C PHE A 58 4.07 0.46 -4.21
N VAL A 59 4.41 1.23 -3.17
CA VAL A 59 5.39 0.82 -2.16
C VAL A 59 4.83 -0.25 -1.20
N ALA A 60 3.53 -0.22 -0.92
CA ALA A 60 2.90 -1.08 0.07
C ALA A 60 2.25 -2.36 -0.53
N MET A 61 1.97 -2.39 -1.83
CA MET A 61 1.42 -3.53 -2.56
C MET A 61 2.10 -4.88 -2.26
N PRO A 62 3.45 -5.00 -2.19
CA PRO A 62 4.11 -6.28 -1.98
C PRO A 62 3.64 -6.97 -0.68
N PHE A 63 3.39 -6.20 0.37
CA PHE A 63 2.98 -6.71 1.68
C PHE A 63 1.61 -7.37 1.63
N LEU A 64 0.65 -6.74 0.95
CA LEU A 64 -0.68 -7.31 0.75
C LEU A 64 -0.59 -8.60 -0.08
N VAL A 65 0.13 -8.56 -1.20
CA VAL A 65 0.17 -9.70 -2.13
C VAL A 65 0.86 -10.91 -1.51
N ILE A 66 2.00 -10.74 -0.84
CA ILE A 66 2.71 -11.85 -0.19
C ILE A 66 1.86 -12.47 0.91
N THR A 67 1.20 -11.64 1.72
CA THR A 67 0.35 -12.12 2.83
C THR A 67 -0.87 -12.89 2.33
N VAL A 68 -1.56 -12.36 1.31
CA VAL A 68 -2.71 -13.03 0.71
C VAL A 68 -2.29 -14.30 -0.03
N GLU A 69 -1.16 -14.28 -0.74
CA GLU A 69 -0.61 -15.47 -1.41
C GLU A 69 -0.30 -16.58 -0.40
N ALA A 70 0.30 -16.24 0.75
CA ALA A 70 0.54 -17.20 1.83
C ALA A 70 -0.76 -17.79 2.37
N GLY A 71 -1.78 -16.95 2.60
CA GLY A 71 -3.10 -17.38 3.04
C GLY A 71 -3.83 -18.29 2.05
N LEU A 72 -3.74 -18.00 0.76
CA LEU A 72 -4.30 -18.84 -0.29
C LEU A 72 -3.61 -20.21 -0.36
N ARG A 73 -2.29 -20.27 -0.10
CA ARG A 73 -1.52 -21.51 -0.12
C ARG A 73 -1.78 -22.40 1.10
N SER A 74 -2.14 -21.81 2.24
CA SER A 74 -2.45 -22.56 3.47
C SER A 74 -3.92 -23.00 3.58
N MET A 75 -4.80 -22.49 2.71
CA MET A 75 -6.22 -22.79 2.71
C MET A 75 -6.52 -24.21 2.17
N ASP A 76 -7.49 -24.89 2.78
CA ASP A 76 -8.06 -26.13 2.25
C ASP A 76 -8.98 -25.85 1.05
N THR A 77 -8.65 -26.41 -0.13
CA THR A 77 -9.41 -26.20 -1.37
C THR A 77 -10.70 -27.01 -1.46
N ARG A 78 -10.97 -27.93 -0.52
CA ARG A 78 -12.16 -28.80 -0.54
C ARG A 78 -13.48 -28.03 -0.65
N PHE A 79 -13.57 -26.86 -0.02
CA PHE A 79 -14.76 -26.01 -0.12
C PHE A 79 -14.95 -25.43 -1.52
N GLU A 80 -13.86 -25.07 -2.20
CA GLU A 80 -13.94 -24.60 -3.59
C GLU A 80 -14.33 -25.73 -4.54
N ASP A 81 -13.75 -26.92 -4.33
CA ASP A 81 -14.02 -28.09 -5.16
C ASP A 81 -15.47 -28.56 -5.00
N ALA A 82 -15.98 -28.63 -3.77
CA ALA A 82 -17.39 -28.92 -3.50
C ALA A 82 -18.33 -27.90 -4.15
N ALA A 83 -18.03 -26.60 -4.06
CA ALA A 83 -18.84 -25.56 -4.69
C ALA A 83 -18.85 -25.71 -6.23
N ARG A 84 -17.70 -26.04 -6.85
CA ARG A 84 -17.61 -26.30 -8.29
C ARG A 84 -18.45 -27.53 -8.70
N THR A 85 -18.41 -28.62 -7.92
CA THR A 85 -19.23 -29.81 -8.17
C THR A 85 -20.73 -29.53 -8.09
N LEU A 86 -21.14 -28.58 -7.24
CA LEU A 86 -22.52 -28.10 -7.14
C LEU A 86 -22.92 -27.11 -8.25
N GLY A 87 -22.05 -26.88 -9.25
CA GLY A 87 -22.32 -26.02 -10.39
C GLY A 87 -22.06 -24.53 -10.13
N ALA A 88 -21.39 -24.16 -9.04
CA ALA A 88 -21.10 -22.76 -8.75
C ALA A 88 -20.13 -22.16 -9.80
N SER A 89 -20.46 -20.98 -10.30
CA SER A 89 -19.58 -20.23 -11.21
C SER A 89 -18.30 -19.76 -10.50
N ARG A 90 -17.25 -19.46 -11.27
CA ARG A 90 -15.96 -18.96 -10.74
C ARG A 90 -16.13 -17.73 -9.84
N TRP A 91 -17.04 -16.82 -10.21
CA TRP A 91 -17.35 -15.64 -9.41
C TRP A 91 -18.05 -15.99 -8.10
N THR A 92 -18.95 -16.99 -8.12
CA THR A 92 -19.61 -17.47 -6.90
C THR A 92 -18.60 -18.07 -5.93
N VAL A 93 -17.69 -18.91 -6.44
CA VAL A 93 -16.62 -19.52 -5.63
C VAL A 93 -15.73 -18.43 -5.03
N LEU A 94 -15.26 -17.47 -5.84
CA LEU A 94 -14.41 -16.39 -5.36
C LEU A 94 -15.07 -15.59 -4.22
N TRP A 95 -16.29 -15.10 -4.44
CA TRP A 95 -16.94 -14.18 -3.49
C TRP A 95 -17.53 -14.88 -2.27
N ARG A 96 -18.02 -16.11 -2.40
CA ARG A 96 -18.71 -16.83 -1.31
C ARG A 96 -17.85 -17.87 -0.61
N VAL A 97 -16.74 -18.30 -1.20
CA VAL A 97 -15.86 -19.33 -0.63
C VAL A 97 -14.47 -18.78 -0.41
N THR A 98 -13.75 -18.43 -1.48
CA THR A 98 -12.33 -18.05 -1.41
C THR A 98 -12.12 -16.79 -0.55
N LEU A 99 -12.80 -15.68 -0.86
CA LEU A 99 -12.61 -14.41 -0.15
C LEU A 99 -12.95 -14.48 1.34
N PRO A 100 -14.08 -15.09 1.77
CA PRO A 100 -14.34 -15.32 3.19
C PRO A 100 -13.27 -16.16 3.89
N LEU A 101 -12.78 -17.22 3.24
CA LEU A 101 -11.76 -18.11 3.82
C LEU A 101 -10.41 -17.41 3.98
N VAL A 102 -10.00 -16.57 3.02
CA VAL A 102 -8.74 -15.80 3.12
C VAL A 102 -8.90 -14.43 3.76
N ARG A 103 -10.08 -14.12 4.33
CA ARG A 103 -10.35 -12.84 5.00
C ARG A 103 -9.34 -12.51 6.11
N PRO A 104 -8.90 -13.45 6.97
CA PRO A 104 -7.88 -13.15 7.96
C PRO A 104 -6.56 -12.66 7.32
N SER A 105 -6.14 -13.31 6.23
CA SER A 105 -4.95 -12.94 5.46
C SER A 105 -5.09 -11.62 4.72
N LEU A 106 -6.30 -11.29 4.24
CA LEU A 106 -6.59 -9.97 3.65
C LEU A 106 -6.48 -8.85 4.69
N VAL A 107 -7.06 -9.05 5.88
CA VAL A 107 -6.96 -8.09 6.99
C VAL A 107 -5.50 -7.93 7.41
N ALA A 108 -4.78 -9.04 7.55
CA ALA A 108 -3.35 -9.03 7.87
C ALA A 108 -2.51 -8.26 6.84
N GLY A 109 -2.72 -8.54 5.55
CA GLY A 109 -2.01 -7.86 4.48
C GLY A 109 -2.37 -6.37 4.41
N ALA A 110 -3.62 -6.00 4.66
CA ALA A 110 -4.07 -4.60 4.69
C ALA A 110 -3.41 -3.81 5.83
N VAL A 111 -3.27 -4.44 7.00
CA VAL A 111 -2.57 -3.87 8.17
C VAL A 111 -1.10 -3.62 7.85
N LEU A 112 -0.42 -4.61 7.27
CA LEU A 112 1.00 -4.47 6.90
C LEU A 112 1.20 -3.42 5.82
N CYS A 113 0.28 -3.35 4.85
CA CYS A 113 0.25 -2.33 3.82
C CYS A 113 0.11 -0.92 4.44
N TRP A 114 -0.83 -0.75 5.37
CA TRP A 114 -1.03 0.50 6.08
C TRP A 114 0.19 0.90 6.92
N ALA A 115 0.76 -0.04 7.68
CA ALA A 115 1.97 0.20 8.46
C ALA A 115 3.14 0.60 7.57
N ARG A 116 3.28 -0.02 6.39
CA ARG A 116 4.28 0.35 5.40
C ARG A 116 4.04 1.75 4.83
N ALA A 117 2.79 2.11 4.52
CA ALA A 117 2.42 3.41 3.96
C ALA A 117 2.69 4.56 4.96
N LEU A 118 2.39 4.37 6.25
CA LEU A 118 2.64 5.37 7.30
C LEU A 118 4.09 5.86 7.36
N GLY A 119 5.04 4.94 7.19
CA GLY A 119 6.47 5.22 7.23
C GLY A 119 7.06 5.60 5.86
N GLU A 120 6.23 5.76 4.83
CA GLU A 120 6.70 6.13 3.50
C GLU A 120 7.13 7.61 3.46
N PHE A 121 8.25 7.86 2.79
CA PHE A 121 8.83 9.18 2.62
C PHE A 121 9.35 9.39 1.20
N GLY A 122 10.24 8.51 0.74
CA GLY A 122 11.02 8.71 -0.47
C GLY A 122 10.21 8.67 -1.76
N ALA A 123 9.27 7.74 -1.89
CA ALA A 123 8.41 7.69 -3.07
C ALA A 123 7.46 8.88 -3.12
N THR A 124 6.89 9.25 -1.97
CA THR A 124 5.94 10.36 -1.84
C THR A 124 6.61 11.71 -2.13
N ILE A 125 7.76 12.02 -1.52
CA ILE A 125 8.44 13.29 -1.76
C ILE A 125 8.85 13.43 -3.22
N THR A 126 9.30 12.34 -3.86
CA THR A 126 9.73 12.38 -5.26
C THR A 126 8.56 12.49 -6.23
N PHE A 127 7.46 11.77 -6.02
CA PHE A 127 6.36 11.70 -6.98
C PHE A 127 5.22 12.69 -6.68
N ALA A 128 4.84 12.83 -5.41
CA ALA A 128 3.75 13.68 -4.95
C ALA A 128 4.22 15.02 -4.37
N GLY A 129 5.52 15.19 -4.10
CA GLY A 129 6.07 16.41 -3.50
C GLY A 129 5.63 16.62 -2.06
N ASN A 130 6.10 17.70 -1.46
CA ASN A 130 5.77 18.10 -0.09
C ASN A 130 4.99 19.43 -0.09
N PHE A 131 3.67 19.36 -0.31
CA PHE A 131 2.79 20.53 -0.30
C PHE A 131 1.93 20.53 0.97
N PRO A 132 2.17 21.45 1.93
CA PRO A 132 1.36 21.59 3.13
C PRO A 132 -0.14 21.71 2.79
N GLY A 133 -0.97 20.99 3.53
CA GLY A 133 -2.43 20.96 3.30
C GLY A 133 -2.89 20.16 2.08
N ARG A 134 -1.98 19.50 1.33
CA ARG A 134 -2.34 18.73 0.12
C ARG A 134 -1.67 17.36 0.02
N THR A 135 -0.33 17.31 0.10
CA THR A 135 0.47 16.06 -0.06
C THR A 135 1.49 15.85 1.05
N GLN A 136 1.63 16.80 1.98
CA GLN A 136 2.52 16.67 3.12
C GLN A 136 2.02 15.56 4.06
N THR A 137 2.81 14.49 4.18
CA THR A 137 2.62 13.41 5.14
C THR A 137 3.36 13.70 6.45
N MET A 138 3.07 12.96 7.53
CA MET A 138 3.79 13.14 8.80
C MET A 138 5.31 12.96 8.66
N PRO A 139 5.85 11.94 7.96
CA PRO A 139 7.29 11.84 7.74
C PRO A 139 7.89 13.06 7.03
N LEU A 140 7.16 13.64 6.06
CA LEU A 140 7.59 14.86 5.37
C LEU A 140 7.58 16.09 6.29
N ALA A 141 6.57 16.20 7.15
CA ALA A 141 6.49 17.27 8.13
C ALA A 141 7.61 17.17 9.19
N VAL A 142 7.92 15.96 9.67
CA VAL A 142 9.05 15.70 10.57
C VAL A 142 10.36 16.10 9.90
N TYR A 143 10.59 15.67 8.66
CA TYR A 143 11.81 16.00 7.91
C TYR A 143 11.99 17.52 7.76
N LEU A 144 10.94 18.25 7.37
CA LEU A 144 11.00 19.71 7.26
C LEU A 144 11.20 20.41 8.62
N ALA A 145 10.62 19.86 9.68
CA ALA A 145 10.78 20.39 11.02
C ALA A 145 12.21 20.18 11.55
N LEU A 146 12.91 19.11 11.18
CA LEU A 146 14.31 18.91 11.60
C LEU A 146 15.23 20.06 11.18
N GLU A 147 14.96 20.68 10.03
CA GLU A 147 15.75 21.79 9.50
C GLU A 147 15.41 23.14 10.14
N SER A 148 14.19 23.30 10.66
CA SER A 148 13.64 24.61 11.06
C SER A 148 13.27 24.73 12.54
N ASN A 149 12.78 23.66 13.16
CA ASN A 149 12.33 23.61 14.55
C ASN A 149 12.48 22.18 15.10
N PRO A 150 13.64 21.85 15.71
CA PRO A 150 13.92 20.52 16.25
C PRO A 150 12.90 20.05 17.30
N ASP A 151 12.38 20.96 18.14
CA ASP A 151 11.37 20.60 19.14
C ASP A 151 10.07 20.13 18.49
N ALA A 152 9.63 20.82 17.42
CA ALA A 152 8.47 20.39 16.65
C ALA A 152 8.70 19.04 15.97
N ALA A 153 9.91 18.78 15.45
CA ALA A 153 10.26 17.49 14.85
C ALA A 153 10.16 16.34 15.86
N ILE A 154 10.62 16.54 17.11
CA ILE A 154 10.50 15.57 18.19
C ILE A 154 9.02 15.29 18.49
N VAL A 155 8.21 16.33 18.66
CA VAL A 155 6.78 16.16 18.97
C VAL A 155 6.06 15.41 17.86
N LEU A 156 6.26 15.78 16.59
CA LEU A 156 5.66 15.10 15.45
C LEU A 156 6.10 13.63 15.36
N SER A 157 7.37 13.35 15.64
CA SER A 157 7.91 11.99 15.67
C SER A 157 7.27 11.14 16.77
N LEU A 158 7.10 11.71 17.98
CA LEU A 158 6.45 11.02 19.10
C LEU A 158 4.97 10.76 18.82
N VAL A 159 4.26 11.71 18.21
CA VAL A 159 2.86 11.51 17.78
C VAL A 159 2.76 10.38 16.76
N LEU A 160 3.59 10.39 15.72
CA LEU A 160 3.61 9.34 14.70
C LEU A 160 3.93 7.98 15.31
N LEU A 161 4.89 7.91 16.24
CA LEU A 161 5.24 6.70 16.97
C LEU A 161 4.07 6.18 17.81
N ALA A 162 3.42 7.05 18.57
CA ALA A 162 2.28 6.71 19.42
C ALA A 162 1.10 6.17 18.58
N VAL A 163 0.77 6.83 17.46
CA VAL A 163 -0.28 6.38 16.54
C VAL A 163 0.07 5.03 15.93
N SER A 164 1.31 4.86 15.48
CA SER A 164 1.77 3.59 14.91
C SER A 164 1.67 2.44 15.91
N LEU A 165 2.11 2.67 17.15
CA LEU A 165 2.05 1.67 18.23
C LEU A 165 0.61 1.34 18.62
N ALA A 166 -0.25 2.36 18.77
CA ALA A 166 -1.65 2.17 19.11
C ALA A 166 -2.37 1.29 18.08
N VAL A 167 -2.11 1.51 16.78
CA VAL A 167 -2.71 0.68 15.74
C VAL A 167 -2.13 -0.73 15.74
N LEU A 168 -0.82 -0.90 15.87
CA LEU A 168 -0.21 -2.23 15.96
C LEU A 168 -0.73 -3.05 17.15
N ILE A 169 -0.89 -2.43 18.33
CA ILE A 169 -1.44 -3.08 19.53
C ILE A 169 -2.92 -3.41 19.32
N GLY A 170 -3.73 -2.43 18.89
CA GLY A 170 -5.17 -2.64 18.69
C GLY A 170 -5.47 -3.73 17.65
N LEU A 171 -4.55 -3.95 16.71
CA LEU A 171 -4.66 -5.05 15.74
C LEU A 171 -4.20 -6.38 16.33
N ARG A 172 -3.16 -6.41 17.17
CA ARG A 172 -2.71 -7.62 17.86
C ARG A 172 -3.82 -8.22 18.73
N ASP A 173 -4.55 -7.40 19.46
CA ASP A 173 -5.62 -7.90 20.36
C ASP A 173 -6.75 -8.59 19.59
N ARG A 174 -7.01 -8.16 18.35
CA ARG A 174 -7.99 -8.81 17.46
C ARG A 174 -7.50 -10.13 16.87
N TRP A 175 -6.19 -10.38 16.87
CA TRP A 175 -5.61 -11.63 16.36
C TRP A 175 -5.45 -12.67 17.46
N LEU A 176 -5.22 -12.25 18.70
CA LEU A 176 -5.06 -13.13 19.86
C LEU A 176 -6.37 -13.37 20.64
N GLY A 177 -7.37 -12.51 20.52
CA GLY A 177 -8.68 -12.65 21.20
C GLY A 177 -9.67 -13.61 20.50
N GLY A 178 -9.22 -14.37 19.50
CA GLY A 178 -10.04 -15.33 18.75
C GLY A 178 -9.70 -16.80 19.04
N SER A 179 -9.20 -17.11 20.24
CA SER A 179 -9.04 -18.47 20.77
C SER A 179 -10.24 -18.90 21.60
#